data_AF-A0A0C9X8D5-F1
#
_entry.id   AF-A0A0C9X8D5-F1
#
_cell.length_a   1.000
_cell.length_b   1.000
_cell.length_c   1.000
_cell.angle_alpha   90.00
_cell.angle_beta   90.00
_cell.angle_gamma   90.00
#
_symmetry.space_group_name_H-M   'P 1'
#
loop_
_entity.id
_entity.type
_entity.pdbx_description
1 polymer ?
#
loop_
_entity_poly.entity_id
_entity_poly.type
_entity_poly.pdbx_seq_one_letter_code
_entity_poly.pdbx_strand_id
1 'polypeptide(L)'
;MPLDTPVALVEEFKKSGEFDRLRRELLIQFQNDDSFPAFKSKIEDTARQWLLSEEMMQYLPQDSVHKELAQEIDRYPIVSRAILNVQMLSDEAFAANIHSSVQKILREDKGEGCAIPNGVVGQQPNGEQAQDNTQHLSTGLTSQPNDAAVADHS
;
A
#
# COMPACT_ATOMS: atom_id res chain seq x y z
N MET A 1 20.67 -20.56 7.43
CA MET A 1 21.75 -20.40 8.42
C MET A 1 21.07 -20.24 9.76
N PRO A 2 21.56 -20.87 10.83
CA PRO A 2 20.90 -20.77 12.13
C PRO A 2 20.80 -19.30 12.59
N LEU A 3 19.66 -18.94 13.17
CA LEU A 3 19.35 -17.60 13.65
C LEU A 3 20.00 -17.27 15.02
N ASP A 4 21.32 -17.48 15.10
CA ASP A 4 22.09 -17.34 16.35
C ASP A 4 22.42 -15.88 16.72
N THR A 5 22.12 -14.91 15.85
CA THR A 5 22.42 -13.48 16.09
C THR A 5 21.21 -12.57 15.80
N PRO A 6 21.05 -11.45 16.54
CA PRO A 6 20.00 -10.47 16.25
C PRO A 6 20.06 -9.91 14.83
N VAL A 7 21.27 -9.80 14.25
CA VAL A 7 21.45 -9.35 12.85
C VAL A 7 20.87 -10.37 11.87
N ALA A 8 21.16 -11.66 12.04
CA ALA A 8 20.58 -12.70 11.19
C ALA A 8 19.04 -12.71 11.25
N LEU A 9 18.46 -12.52 12.44
CA LEU A 9 17.02 -12.44 12.62
C LEU A 9 16.39 -11.25 11.89
N VAL A 10 17.04 -10.07 11.92
CA VAL A 10 16.59 -8.89 11.18
C VAL A 10 16.70 -9.10 9.67
N GLU A 11 17.74 -9.79 9.19
CA GLU A 11 17.89 -10.09 7.76
C GLU A 11 16.85 -11.11 7.26
N GLU A 12 16.53 -12.16 8.02
CA GLU A 12 15.42 -13.06 7.67
C GLU A 12 14.04 -12.37 7.78
N PHE A 13 13.85 -11.45 8.74
CA PHE A 13 12.64 -10.62 8.82
C PHE A 13 12.47 -9.67 7.62
N LYS A 14 13.56 -9.16 7.05
CA LYS A 14 13.51 -8.43 5.77
C LYS A 14 13.16 -9.36 4.61
N LYS A 15 13.81 -10.53 4.52
CA LYS A 15 13.57 -11.52 3.44
C LYS A 15 12.16 -12.10 3.45
N SER A 16 11.52 -12.23 4.60
CA SER A 16 10.15 -12.72 4.72
C SER A 16 9.10 -11.76 4.11
N GLY A 17 9.48 -10.51 3.81
CA GLY A 17 8.58 -9.47 3.31
C GLY A 17 7.73 -8.80 4.41
N GLU A 18 7.82 -9.25 5.66
CA GLU A 18 7.11 -8.64 6.79
C GLU A 18 7.55 -7.19 7.03
N PHE A 19 8.81 -6.85 6.76
CA PHE A 19 9.29 -5.46 6.78
C PHE A 19 8.58 -4.56 5.75
N ASP A 20 8.41 -5.02 4.50
CA ASP A 20 7.72 -4.24 3.47
C ASP A 20 6.20 -4.18 3.70
N ARG A 21 5.62 -5.25 4.27
CA ARG A 21 4.23 -5.25 4.76
C ARG A 21 4.05 -4.16 5.83
N LEU A 22 4.91 -4.16 6.86
CA LEU A 22 4.88 -3.19 7.95
C LEU A 22 5.02 -1.75 7.44
N ARG A 23 5.93 -1.52 6.50
CA ARG A 23 6.14 -0.22 5.85
C ARG A 23 4.90 0.27 5.11
N ARG A 24 4.21 -0.60 4.37
CA ARG A 24 2.98 -0.25 3.65
C ARG A 24 1.84 0.03 4.62
N GLU A 25 1.68 -0.81 5.65
CA GLU A 25 0.66 -0.66 6.67
C GLU A 25 0.82 0.67 7.43
N LEU A 26 2.03 0.97 7.89
CA LEU A 26 2.37 2.24 8.55
C LEU A 26 2.10 3.46 7.64
N LEU A 27 2.41 3.36 6.34
CA LEU A 27 2.14 4.44 5.39
C LEU A 27 0.63 4.66 5.17
N ILE A 28 -0.15 3.58 5.07
CA ILE A 28 -1.61 3.65 4.91
C ILE A 28 -2.25 4.24 6.16
N GLN A 29 -1.86 3.78 7.36
CA GLN A 29 -2.38 4.33 8.61
C GLN A 29 -2.00 5.81 8.77
N PHE A 30 -0.76 6.19 8.46
CA PHE A 30 -0.33 7.60 8.48
C PHE A 30 -1.11 8.49 7.49
N GLN A 31 -1.48 7.99 6.32
CA GLN A 31 -2.30 8.75 5.35
C GLN A 31 -3.77 8.89 5.77
N ASN A 32 -4.27 7.97 6.58
CA ASN A 32 -5.65 7.95 7.09
C ASN A 32 -5.80 8.64 8.46
N ASP A 33 -4.70 9.06 9.09
CA ASP A 33 -4.71 9.73 10.40
C ASP A 33 -5.18 11.19 10.29
N ASP A 34 -5.89 11.68 11.32
CA ASP A 34 -6.40 13.04 11.42
C ASP A 34 -5.28 14.10 11.40
N SER A 35 -4.03 13.70 11.70
CA SER A 35 -2.85 14.56 11.61
C SER A 35 -2.35 14.79 10.16
N PHE A 36 -2.73 13.92 9.21
CA PHE A 36 -2.22 13.93 7.85
C PHE A 36 -2.53 15.22 7.05
N PRO A 37 -3.74 15.81 7.12
CA PRO A 37 -4.02 17.08 6.45
C PRO A 37 -3.16 18.23 6.98
N ALA A 38 -2.89 18.26 8.29
CA ALA A 38 -2.04 19.28 8.92
C ALA A 38 -0.55 19.08 8.56
N PHE A 39 -0.10 17.83 8.40
CA PHE A 39 1.21 17.51 7.84
C PHE A 39 1.34 17.96 6.38
N LYS A 40 0.32 17.67 5.54
CA LYS A 40 0.30 18.09 4.13
C LYS A 40 0.31 19.61 3.99
N SER A 41 -0.48 20.34 4.79
CA SER A 41 -0.46 21.81 4.80
C SER A 41 0.95 22.35 5.04
N LYS A 42 1.67 21.84 6.06
CA LYS A 42 3.04 22.29 6.35
C LYS A 42 4.00 22.06 5.18
N ILE A 43 3.87 20.95 4.45
CA ILE A 43 4.66 20.71 3.24
C ILE A 43 4.30 21.71 2.14
N GLU A 44 3.01 21.95 1.90
CA GLU A 44 2.56 22.96 0.93
C GLU A 44 3.01 24.38 1.31
N ASP A 45 2.99 24.73 2.60
CA ASP A 45 3.40 26.02 3.13
C ASP A 45 4.92 26.22 2.97
N THR A 46 5.74 25.21 3.29
CA THR A 46 7.18 25.21 3.01
C THR A 46 7.46 25.33 1.51
N ALA A 47 6.74 24.59 0.68
CA ALA A 47 6.90 24.66 -0.78
C ALA A 47 6.56 26.06 -1.32
N ARG A 48 5.43 26.64 -0.90
CA ARG A 48 5.00 28.00 -1.27
C ARG A 48 5.99 29.06 -0.78
N GLN A 49 6.45 28.96 0.47
CA GLN A 49 7.43 29.88 1.04
C GLN A 49 8.73 29.85 0.24
N TRP A 50 9.23 28.66 -0.11
CA TRP A 50 10.44 28.51 -0.91
C TRP A 50 10.27 29.08 -2.33
N LEU A 51 9.19 28.71 -3.03
CA LEU A 51 8.77 29.25 -4.35
C LEU A 51 8.68 30.79 -4.39
N LEU A 52 8.26 31.42 -3.29
CA LEU A 52 8.15 32.88 -3.17
C LEU A 52 9.45 33.56 -2.75
N SER A 53 10.34 32.83 -2.06
CA SER A 53 11.61 33.37 -1.54
C SER A 53 12.73 33.40 -2.57
N GLU A 54 12.71 32.51 -3.55
CA GLU A 54 13.83 32.25 -4.45
C GLU A 54 13.50 32.68 -5.89
N GLU A 55 13.78 33.95 -6.21
CA GLU A 55 13.47 34.59 -7.51
C GLU A 55 14.02 33.79 -8.71
N MET A 56 15.14 33.07 -8.54
CA MET A 56 15.72 32.23 -9.59
C MET A 56 14.85 31.03 -9.99
N MET A 57 13.94 30.56 -9.13
CA MET A 57 13.08 29.39 -9.36
C MET A 57 12.24 29.47 -10.64
N GLN A 58 11.81 30.67 -11.00
CA GLN A 58 10.98 30.91 -12.19
C GLN A 58 11.73 30.62 -13.50
N TYR A 59 13.06 30.46 -13.43
CA TYR A 59 13.95 30.20 -14.57
C TYR A 59 14.55 28.79 -14.55
N LEU A 60 14.27 27.97 -13.53
CA LEU A 60 14.75 26.58 -13.48
C LEU A 60 13.81 25.64 -14.26
N PRO A 61 14.36 24.58 -14.90
CA PRO A 61 13.55 23.49 -15.43
C PRO A 61 12.72 22.82 -14.33
N GLN A 62 11.50 22.39 -14.66
CA GLN A 62 10.55 21.83 -13.70
C GLN A 62 11.13 20.64 -12.89
N ASP A 63 11.91 19.76 -13.53
CA ASP A 63 12.57 18.63 -12.86
C ASP A 63 13.62 19.08 -11.82
N SER A 64 14.31 20.19 -12.08
CA SER A 64 15.24 20.79 -11.12
C SER A 64 14.49 21.40 -9.95
N VAL A 65 13.39 22.11 -10.20
CA VAL A 65 12.51 22.65 -9.14
C VAL A 65 11.97 21.54 -8.23
N HIS A 66 11.50 20.42 -8.78
CA HIS A 66 11.03 19.28 -7.98
C HIS A 66 12.14 18.65 -7.13
N LYS A 67 13.36 18.53 -7.68
CA LYS A 67 14.51 17.95 -6.98
C LYS A 67 15.02 18.84 -5.85
N GLU A 68 15.08 20.15 -6.06
CA GLU A 68 15.48 21.11 -5.03
C GLU A 68 14.37 21.26 -3.96
N LEU A 69 13.08 21.23 -4.35
CA LEU A 69 11.96 21.18 -3.39
C LEU A 69 12.05 19.94 -2.48
N ALA A 70 12.38 18.78 -3.05
CA ALA A 70 12.54 17.55 -2.28
C ALA A 70 13.70 17.64 -1.27
N GLN A 71 14.81 18.29 -1.64
CA GLN A 71 15.94 18.55 -0.74
C GLN A 71 15.57 19.55 0.36
N GLU A 72 14.82 20.60 0.05
CA GLU A 72 14.39 21.59 1.04
C GLU A 72 13.35 21.01 2.01
N ILE A 73 12.44 20.14 1.55
CA ILE A 73 11.54 19.39 2.43
C ILE A 73 12.33 18.45 3.36
N ASP A 74 13.38 17.77 2.85
CA ASP A 74 14.21 16.85 3.65
C ASP A 74 15.07 17.57 4.71
N ARG A 75 15.46 18.84 4.46
CA ARG A 75 16.14 19.70 5.45
C ARG A 75 15.30 19.97 6.69
N TYR A 76 13.98 20.04 6.56
CA TYR A 76 13.10 20.20 7.70
C TYR A 76 12.66 18.82 8.23
N PRO A 77 12.80 18.53 9.54
CA PRO A 77 12.35 17.26 10.12
C PRO A 77 10.81 17.19 10.27
N ILE A 78 10.05 17.64 9.27
CA ILE A 78 8.58 17.64 9.23
C ILE A 78 8.08 16.19 9.28
N VAL A 79 8.70 15.30 8.48
CA VAL A 79 8.39 13.86 8.46
C VAL A 79 8.70 13.22 9.80
N SER A 80 9.91 13.40 10.34
CA SER A 80 10.30 12.83 11.64
C SER A 80 9.42 13.33 12.79
N ARG A 81 9.03 14.62 12.77
CA ARG A 81 8.09 15.19 13.76
C ARG A 81 6.67 14.67 13.57
N ALA A 82 6.21 14.42 12.35
CA ALA A 82 4.90 13.83 12.12
C ALA A 82 4.86 12.39 12.65
N ILE A 83 5.87 11.57 12.33
CA ILE A 83 5.99 10.18 12.81
C ILE A 83 6.00 10.09 14.34
N LEU A 84 6.65 11.03 15.04
CA LEU A 84 6.63 11.08 16.52
C LEU A 84 5.25 11.34 17.14
N ASN A 85 4.27 11.82 16.36
CA ASN A 85 2.89 12.03 16.81
C ASN A 85 1.95 10.88 16.38
N VAL A 86 2.45 9.87 15.66
CA VAL A 86 1.65 8.73 15.20
C VAL A 86 1.39 7.77 16.36
N GLN A 87 0.18 7.79 16.89
CA GLN A 87 -0.23 6.97 18.04
C GLN A 87 -0.13 5.45 17.80
N MET A 88 -0.21 5.00 16.54
CA MET A 88 -0.03 3.60 16.13
C MET A 88 1.31 3.00 16.59
N LEU A 89 2.39 3.79 16.69
CA LEU A 89 3.67 3.29 17.20
C LEU A 89 3.66 3.00 18.72
N SER A 90 2.60 3.43 19.42
CA SER A 90 2.32 3.11 20.83
C SER A 90 1.20 2.07 20.99
N ASP A 91 0.71 1.46 19.90
CA ASP A 91 -0.31 0.42 19.94
C ASP A 91 0.29 -0.94 20.30
N GLU A 92 -0.26 -1.57 21.34
CA GLU A 92 0.13 -2.92 21.77
C GLU A 92 -0.19 -3.97 20.70
N ALA A 93 -1.24 -3.80 19.90
CA ALA A 93 -1.57 -4.73 18.82
C ALA A 93 -0.53 -4.68 17.69
N PHE A 94 0.03 -3.50 17.40
CA PHE A 94 1.14 -3.33 16.47
C PHE A 94 2.41 -4.06 16.96
N ALA A 95 2.76 -3.89 18.25
CA ALA A 95 3.89 -4.60 18.86
C ALA A 95 3.67 -6.13 18.84
N ALA A 96 2.48 -6.60 19.22
CA ALA A 96 2.11 -8.02 19.21
C ALA A 96 2.22 -8.65 17.82
N ASN A 97 1.84 -7.92 16.76
CA ASN A 97 1.99 -8.37 15.37
C ASN A 97 3.47 -8.58 14.99
N ILE A 98 4.36 -7.63 15.33
CA ILE A 98 5.80 -7.76 15.10
C ILE A 98 6.37 -8.97 15.87
N HIS A 99 6.02 -9.11 17.16
CA HIS A 99 6.42 -10.25 17.97
C HIS A 99 5.95 -11.59 17.39
N SER A 100 4.72 -11.67 16.88
CA SER A 100 4.18 -12.86 16.22
C SER A 100 4.95 -13.24 14.96
N SER A 101 5.22 -12.27 14.06
CA SER A 101 5.99 -12.48 12.84
C SER A 101 7.45 -12.90 13.11
N VAL A 102 8.10 -12.28 14.11
CA VAL A 102 9.44 -12.68 14.58
C VAL A 102 9.44 -14.09 15.18
N GLN A 103 8.45 -14.43 16.01
CA GLN A 103 8.33 -15.76 16.61
C GLN A 103 8.01 -16.84 15.57
N LYS A 104 7.31 -16.49 14.48
CA LYS A 104 7.08 -17.37 13.32
C LYS A 104 8.41 -17.72 12.63
N ILE A 105 9.21 -16.71 12.26
CA ILE A 105 10.53 -16.90 11.63
C ILE A 105 11.45 -17.78 12.49
N LEU A 106 11.48 -17.54 13.81
CA LEU A 106 12.28 -18.34 14.76
C LEU A 106 11.80 -19.80 14.92
N ARG A 107 10.53 -20.11 14.59
CA ARG A 107 10.00 -21.49 14.56
C ARG A 107 10.27 -22.15 13.22
N GLU A 108 10.22 -21.40 12.13
CA GLU A 108 10.54 -21.86 10.78
C GLU A 108 12.03 -22.26 10.66
N ASP A 109 12.97 -21.48 11.22
CA ASP A 109 14.40 -21.83 11.28
C ASP A 109 14.67 -23.10 12.12
N LYS A 110 13.86 -23.34 13.16
CA LYS A 110 13.91 -24.57 13.98
C LYS A 110 13.29 -25.80 13.31
N GLY A 111 12.73 -25.66 12.11
CA GLY A 111 12.08 -26.75 11.39
C GLY A 111 10.66 -27.10 11.89
N GLU A 112 10.06 -26.28 12.76
CA GLU A 112 8.69 -26.49 13.27
C GLU A 112 7.62 -26.08 12.25
N GLY A 113 8.03 -25.51 11.11
CA GLY A 113 7.18 -24.85 10.10
C GLY A 113 6.69 -25.69 8.92
N CYS A 114 6.44 -27.00 9.05
CA CYS A 114 5.64 -27.76 8.06
C CYS A 114 4.98 -29.04 8.62
N ALA A 115 4.29 -28.93 9.75
CA ALA A 115 3.34 -29.96 10.16
C ALA A 115 2.00 -29.74 9.43
N ILE A 116 1.85 -30.30 8.22
CA ILE A 116 0.52 -30.38 7.59
C ILE A 116 -0.33 -31.33 8.43
N PRO A 117 -1.49 -30.90 8.99
CA PRO A 117 -2.42 -31.79 9.66
C PRO A 117 -3.09 -32.69 8.62
N ASN A 118 -2.49 -33.83 8.37
CA ASN A 118 -2.96 -34.82 7.42
C ASN A 118 -4.21 -35.53 7.98
N GLY A 119 -5.41 -35.17 7.51
CA GLY A 119 -6.64 -35.88 7.89
C GLY A 119 -7.92 -35.04 7.97
N VAL A 120 -8.46 -34.62 6.83
CA VAL A 120 -9.92 -34.47 6.68
C VAL A 120 -10.37 -35.33 5.53
N VAL A 121 -10.89 -36.51 5.86
CA VAL A 121 -11.66 -37.35 4.94
C VAL A 121 -12.94 -36.59 4.61
N GLY A 122 -13.06 -36.12 3.38
CA GLY A 122 -14.29 -35.52 2.86
C GLY A 122 -15.39 -36.58 2.76
N GLN A 123 -16.26 -36.65 3.76
CA GLN A 123 -17.55 -37.32 3.62
C GLN A 123 -18.40 -36.53 2.62
N GLN A 124 -18.82 -37.17 1.52
CA GLN A 124 -19.90 -36.65 0.68
C GLN A 124 -21.25 -36.99 1.32
N PRO A 125 -22.11 -36.00 1.62
CA PRO A 125 -23.55 -36.21 1.73
C PRO A 125 -24.21 -36.16 0.33
N ASN A 126 -25.21 -37.01 0.12
CA ASN A 126 -26.08 -37.05 -1.07
C ASN A 126 -27.11 -35.89 -1.11
N GLY A 127 -27.65 -35.61 -2.30
CA GLY A 127 -28.76 -34.70 -2.60
C GLY A 127 -28.62 -34.13 -4.03
N GLU A 128 -29.27 -34.59 -5.11
CA GLU A 128 -30.73 -34.65 -5.39
C GLU A 128 -31.44 -33.31 -5.09
N GLN A 129 -32.22 -32.64 -5.97
CA GLN A 129 -32.77 -32.83 -7.34
C GLN A 129 -33.07 -31.41 -7.94
N ALA A 130 -33.36 -31.15 -9.22
CA ALA A 130 -33.14 -31.77 -10.55
C ALA A 130 -33.72 -30.81 -11.66
N GLN A 131 -33.49 -31.10 -12.97
CA GLN A 131 -34.25 -30.58 -14.15
C GLN A 131 -34.16 -29.05 -14.46
N ASP A 132 -34.47 -28.51 -15.65
CA ASP A 132 -34.62 -28.97 -17.06
C ASP A 132 -34.81 -27.70 -17.94
N ASN A 133 -34.73 -27.81 -19.28
CA ASN A 133 -35.22 -26.86 -20.30
C ASN A 133 -34.55 -25.47 -20.44
N THR A 134 -34.46 -24.83 -21.61
CA THR A 134 -34.05 -25.23 -23.00
C THR A 134 -33.77 -23.96 -23.81
N GLN A 135 -33.06 -24.09 -24.95
CA GLN A 135 -33.05 -23.13 -26.08
C GLN A 135 -32.39 -21.75 -25.79
N HIS A 136 -31.88 -20.97 -26.77
CA HIS A 136 -31.85 -21.13 -28.23
C HIS A 136 -30.52 -20.61 -28.84
N LEU A 137 -30.26 -21.00 -30.09
CA LEU A 137 -29.18 -20.50 -30.96
C LEU A 137 -29.35 -19.04 -31.41
N SER A 138 -28.28 -18.53 -32.05
CA SER A 138 -28.18 -17.46 -33.07
C SER A 138 -27.56 -16.14 -32.59
N THR A 139 -26.30 -15.81 -32.93
CA THR A 139 -25.73 -15.38 -34.24
C THR A 139 -26.16 -13.98 -34.70
N GLY A 140 -25.18 -13.13 -35.06
CA GLY A 140 -25.34 -12.17 -36.16
C GLY A 140 -25.07 -10.69 -35.88
N LEU A 141 -23.85 -10.25 -36.21
CA LEU A 141 -23.55 -9.15 -37.14
C LEU A 141 -24.30 -7.78 -37.06
N THR A 142 -23.48 -6.72 -37.02
CA THR A 142 -23.43 -5.63 -38.05
C THR A 142 -23.63 -4.17 -37.62
N SER A 143 -22.70 -3.35 -38.13
CA SER A 143 -22.81 -1.94 -38.61
C SER A 143 -23.18 -0.78 -37.66
N GLN A 144 -22.11 -0.04 -37.33
CA GLN A 144 -21.89 1.42 -37.48
C GLN A 144 -22.71 2.13 -38.61
N PRO A 145 -22.65 3.47 -38.74
CA PRO A 145 -23.24 4.56 -37.94
C PRO A 145 -24.40 5.29 -38.69
N ASN A 146 -24.93 6.40 -38.16
CA ASN A 146 -25.71 7.36 -38.95
C ASN A 146 -25.48 8.83 -38.53
N ASP A 147 -25.35 9.70 -39.52
CA ASP A 147 -25.41 11.17 -39.47
C ASP A 147 -26.79 11.71 -39.08
N ALA A 148 -26.86 12.98 -38.61
CA ALA A 148 -27.60 14.08 -39.29
C ALA A 148 -27.84 15.35 -38.42
N ALA A 149 -27.98 16.50 -39.12
CA ALA A 149 -28.52 17.81 -38.71
C ALA A 149 -27.70 18.61 -37.66
N VAL A 150 -27.24 19.87 -37.87
CA VAL A 150 -27.59 21.00 -38.75
C VAL A 150 -28.86 21.79 -38.38
N ALA A 151 -28.65 22.91 -37.68
CA ALA A 151 -29.37 24.20 -37.73
C ALA A 151 -28.49 25.19 -36.93
N ASP A 152 -27.85 26.23 -37.48
CA ASP A 152 -28.38 27.39 -38.22
C ASP A 152 -29.25 28.32 -37.36
N HIS A 153 -28.73 29.54 -37.13
CA HIS A 153 -29.47 30.76 -36.70
C HIS A 153 -28.59 31.99 -36.95
N SER A 154 -29.05 32.90 -37.81
CA SER A 154 -28.65 34.33 -37.89
C SER A 154 -29.78 35.13 -38.51
#